data_AF-A0A369K381-F1
#
_entry.id   AF-A0A369K381-F1
#
_cell.length_a   1.000
_cell.length_b   1.000
_cell.length_c   1.000
_cell.angle_alpha   90.00
_cell.angle_beta   90.00
_cell.angle_gamma   90.00
#
_symmetry.space_group_name_H-M   'P 1'
#
loop_
_entity.id
_entity.type
_entity.pdbx_description
1 polymer ?
#
loop_
_entity_poly.entity_id
_entity_poly.type
_entity_poly.pdbx_seq_one_letter_code
_entity_poly.pdbx_strand_id
1 'polypeptide(L)'
;MSLPTLTPEPPRPASAANPKSVGGGASTYVNFINHLDVDAKVFWFDYSGARALYATLKPGVTRRQQTYIGHPWEVSAETQYFKLQPTFLPLNSESKVIINKSLMPTLAPQLPIDNLHSVDGGVSTYIDFVNNLDTEIKTHWVDYDGKRVLYSSIQPGSSFRQQTYVGHPWEVTISSRTSPIAVFHPAEYEALAVLDRDVIH
;
A
#
# COMPACT_ATOMS: atom_id res chain seq x y z
N MET A 1 -29.24 24.03 -3.23
CA MET A 1 -27.99 23.62 -3.90
C MET A 1 -27.10 23.02 -2.83
N SER A 2 -26.97 21.69 -2.81
CA SER A 2 -26.10 21.01 -1.85
C SER A 2 -24.67 21.09 -2.38
N LEU A 3 -23.74 21.60 -1.56
CA LEU A 3 -22.31 21.58 -1.87
C LEU A 3 -21.86 20.13 -2.11
N PRO A 4 -20.96 19.86 -3.08
CA PRO A 4 -20.39 18.54 -3.21
C PRO A 4 -19.67 18.19 -1.91
N THR A 5 -20.05 17.09 -1.28
CA THR A 5 -19.34 16.53 -0.14
C THR A 5 -17.97 16.11 -0.66
N LEU A 6 -16.97 16.98 -0.53
CA LEU A 6 -15.58 16.61 -0.80
C LEU A 6 -15.30 15.40 0.08
N THR A 7 -15.02 14.26 -0.55
CA THR A 7 -14.57 13.08 0.18
C THR A 7 -13.34 13.49 0.97
N PRO A 8 -13.33 13.34 2.30
CA PRO A 8 -12.17 13.66 3.11
C PRO A 8 -10.94 12.95 2.56
N GLU A 9 -9.89 13.71 2.26
CA GLU A 9 -8.62 13.18 1.76
C GLU A 9 -8.02 12.26 2.85
N PRO A 10 -7.40 11.13 2.46
CA PRO A 10 -6.71 10.29 3.42
C PRO A 10 -5.60 11.09 4.12
N PRO A 11 -5.36 10.86 5.42
CA PRO A 11 -4.26 11.52 6.10
C PRO A 11 -2.93 11.11 5.47
N ARG A 12 -1.97 12.04 5.47
CA ARG A 12 -0.70 11.86 4.78
C ARG A 12 0.12 10.75 5.46
N PRO A 13 0.68 9.78 4.71
CA PRO A 13 1.66 8.86 5.24
C PRO A 13 2.81 9.62 5.91
N ALA A 14 3.16 9.24 7.14
CA ALA A 14 4.30 9.81 7.83
C ALA A 14 5.59 9.14 7.35
N SER A 15 6.57 9.95 6.93
CA SER A 15 7.91 9.48 6.54
C SER A 15 8.88 9.36 7.74
N ALA A 16 8.38 9.48 8.97
CA ALA A 16 9.25 9.56 10.15
C ALA A 16 9.59 8.15 10.68
N ALA A 17 10.88 7.83 10.74
CA ALA A 17 11.39 6.60 11.36
C ALA A 17 11.09 6.50 12.87
N ASN A 18 10.75 7.62 13.53
CA ASN A 18 10.33 7.70 14.93
C ASN A 18 9.22 8.74 15.09
N PRO A 19 7.96 8.39 14.80
CA PRO A 19 6.85 9.33 14.92
C PRO A 19 6.61 9.70 16.39
N LYS A 20 6.53 11.00 16.67
CA LYS A 20 6.16 11.53 17.99
C LYS A 20 5.26 12.75 17.85
N SER A 21 4.43 12.97 18.86
CA SER A 21 3.56 14.14 18.89
C SER A 21 4.35 15.43 19.07
N VAL A 22 3.94 16.46 18.32
CA VAL A 22 4.41 17.84 18.51
C VAL A 22 3.27 18.73 19.00
N GLY A 23 3.60 19.72 19.83
CA GLY A 23 2.63 20.70 20.36
C GLY A 23 2.30 21.80 19.35
N GLY A 24 1.21 22.53 19.60
CA GLY A 24 0.85 23.74 18.85
C GLY A 24 0.01 23.52 17.58
N GLY A 25 -0.33 22.28 17.25
CA GLY A 25 -1.22 21.98 16.13
C GLY A 25 -2.69 22.26 16.43
N ALA A 26 -3.45 22.68 15.40
CA ALA A 26 -4.89 22.86 15.51
C ALA A 26 -5.62 21.52 15.76
N SER A 27 -6.76 21.57 16.45
CA SER A 27 -7.60 20.38 16.61
C SER A 27 -8.31 20.03 15.31
N THR A 28 -8.43 18.73 15.05
CA THR A 28 -9.07 18.14 13.87
C THR A 28 -9.68 16.77 14.24
N TYR A 29 -10.26 16.08 13.27
CA TYR A 29 -10.80 14.73 13.42
C TYR A 29 -10.22 13.77 12.39
N VAL A 30 -10.00 12.52 12.79
CA VAL A 30 -9.70 11.40 11.89
C VAL A 30 -10.78 10.34 12.05
N ASN A 31 -11.36 9.91 10.95
CA ASN A 31 -12.35 8.84 10.90
C ASN A 31 -11.67 7.55 10.46
N PHE A 32 -11.45 6.64 11.41
CA PHE A 32 -10.95 5.30 11.13
C PHE A 32 -12.10 4.39 10.73
N ILE A 33 -11.99 3.73 9.59
CA ILE A 33 -13.03 2.86 9.05
C ILE A 33 -12.39 1.50 8.78
N ASN A 34 -12.73 0.49 9.58
CA ASN A 34 -12.20 -0.85 9.37
C ASN A 34 -12.94 -1.57 8.24
N HIS A 35 -12.30 -1.72 7.08
CA HIS A 35 -12.79 -2.48 5.93
C HIS A 35 -12.13 -3.86 5.80
N LEU A 36 -11.34 -4.28 6.79
CA LEU A 36 -10.82 -5.63 6.89
C LEU A 36 -11.86 -6.56 7.52
N ASP A 37 -11.63 -7.86 7.35
CA ASP A 37 -12.32 -8.96 8.02
C ASP A 37 -11.67 -9.33 9.37
N VAL A 38 -10.62 -8.61 9.78
CA VAL A 38 -9.92 -8.76 11.06
C VAL A 38 -10.02 -7.48 11.90
N ASP A 39 -9.71 -7.59 13.18
CA ASP A 39 -9.60 -6.45 14.08
C ASP A 39 -8.43 -5.53 13.69
N ALA A 40 -8.68 -4.23 13.63
CA ALA A 40 -7.66 -3.21 13.41
C ALA A 40 -7.43 -2.40 14.68
N LYS A 41 -6.18 -2.34 15.14
CA LYS A 41 -5.77 -1.55 16.30
C LYS A 41 -5.30 -0.17 15.85
N VAL A 42 -5.72 0.86 16.57
CA VAL A 42 -5.36 2.25 16.30
C VAL A 42 -4.54 2.78 17.48
N PHE A 43 -3.33 3.23 17.18
CA PHE A 43 -2.37 3.75 18.15
C PHE A 43 -2.11 5.22 17.91
N TRP A 44 -2.00 5.98 18.99
CA TRP A 44 -1.44 7.33 18.98
C TRP A 44 0.00 7.26 19.47
N PHE A 45 0.90 8.06 18.88
CA PHE A 45 2.26 8.23 19.41
C PHE A 45 2.31 9.46 20.31
N ASP A 46 2.71 9.25 21.57
CA ASP A 46 2.80 10.33 22.53
C ASP A 46 3.97 11.30 22.23
N TYR A 47 4.19 12.27 23.12
CA TYR A 47 5.26 13.27 22.96
C TYR A 47 6.68 12.68 23.11
N SER A 48 6.81 11.50 23.73
CA SER A 48 8.07 10.76 23.80
C SER A 48 8.28 9.84 22.59
N GLY A 49 7.22 9.59 21.81
CA GLY A 49 7.19 8.63 20.70
C GLY A 49 6.76 7.23 21.12
N ALA A 50 6.26 7.06 22.35
CA ALA A 50 5.70 5.79 22.79
C ALA A 50 4.30 5.59 22.19
N ARG A 51 4.02 4.35 21.76
CA ARG A 51 2.70 3.96 21.24
C ARG A 51 1.71 3.76 22.37
N ALA A 52 0.62 4.53 22.35
CA ALA A 52 -0.55 4.35 23.18
C ALA A 52 -1.68 3.71 22.36
N LEU A 53 -2.14 2.51 22.75
CA LEU A 53 -3.31 1.90 22.15
C LEU A 53 -4.55 2.70 22.51
N TYR A 54 -5.24 3.22 21.50
CA TYR A 54 -6.42 4.07 21.70
C TYR A 54 -7.72 3.33 21.43
N ALA A 55 -7.73 2.45 20.40
CA ALA A 55 -8.91 1.68 20.05
C ALA A 55 -8.56 0.37 19.35
N THR A 56 -9.44 -0.62 19.50
CA THR A 56 -9.51 -1.80 18.63
C THR A 56 -10.84 -1.75 17.88
N LEU A 57 -10.79 -1.74 16.56
CA LEU A 57 -11.94 -1.64 15.66
C LEU A 57 -12.23 -3.02 15.09
N LYS A 58 -13.44 -3.53 15.35
CA LYS A 58 -13.93 -4.75 14.70
C LYS A 58 -14.19 -4.52 13.21
N PRO A 59 -14.30 -5.58 12.38
CA PRO A 59 -14.69 -5.48 10.98
C PRO A 59 -15.93 -4.59 10.78
N GLY A 60 -15.87 -3.69 9.78
CA GLY A 60 -16.94 -2.74 9.45
C GLY A 60 -17.10 -1.56 10.40
N VAL A 61 -16.38 -1.52 11.53
CA VAL A 61 -16.54 -0.45 12.53
C VAL A 61 -15.87 0.84 12.07
N THR A 62 -16.61 1.93 12.21
CA THR A 62 -16.10 3.30 12.06
C THR A 62 -15.90 3.95 13.44
N ARG A 63 -14.77 4.63 13.62
CA ARG A 63 -14.47 5.47 14.78
C ARG A 63 -14.04 6.86 14.34
N ARG A 64 -14.82 7.87 14.74
CA ARG A 64 -14.45 9.28 14.66
C ARG A 64 -13.61 9.67 15.88
N GLN A 65 -12.38 10.09 15.67
CA GLN A 65 -11.43 10.41 16.74
C GLN A 65 -10.99 11.87 16.64
N GLN A 66 -11.23 12.66 17.69
CA GLN A 66 -10.64 14.00 17.81
C GLN A 66 -9.14 13.86 18.07
N THR A 67 -8.35 14.71 17.42
CA THR A 67 -6.88 14.74 17.50
C THR A 67 -6.37 16.14 17.17
N TYR A 68 -5.06 16.29 17.06
CA TYR A 68 -4.38 17.52 16.66
C TYR A 68 -3.49 17.28 15.44
N ILE A 69 -3.28 18.33 14.64
CA ILE A 69 -2.24 18.35 13.62
C ILE A 69 -0.89 18.10 14.31
N GLY A 70 -0.06 17.25 13.72
CA GLY A 70 1.25 16.90 14.31
C GLY A 70 1.20 15.80 15.37
N HIS A 71 0.03 15.21 15.64
CA HIS A 71 -0.09 13.97 16.43
C HIS A 71 -0.09 12.77 15.49
N PRO A 72 0.99 11.97 15.44
CA PRO A 72 1.02 10.81 14.56
C PRO A 72 0.17 9.68 15.11
N TRP A 73 -0.41 8.94 14.19
CA TRP A 73 -1.24 7.78 14.47
C TRP A 73 -0.77 6.60 13.62
N GLU A 74 -0.83 5.39 14.17
CA GLU A 74 -0.58 4.13 13.47
C GLU A 74 -1.84 3.28 13.47
N VAL A 75 -2.09 2.62 12.34
CA VAL A 75 -3.03 1.50 12.27
C VAL A 75 -2.21 0.22 12.22
N SER A 76 -2.52 -0.74 13.08
CA SER A 76 -1.94 -2.08 13.03
C SER A 76 -3.03 -3.12 12.84
N ALA A 77 -2.90 -3.89 11.78
CA ALA A 77 -3.76 -5.03 11.50
C ALA A 77 -2.91 -6.14 10.87
N GLU A 78 -3.26 -7.40 11.15
CA GLU A 78 -2.57 -8.55 10.61
C GLU A 78 -3.62 -9.54 10.14
N THR A 79 -3.55 -9.90 8.86
CA THR A 79 -4.39 -10.90 8.24
C THR A 79 -3.54 -12.15 7.99
N GLN A 80 -4.17 -13.24 7.57
CA GLN A 80 -3.42 -14.41 7.06
C GLN A 80 -2.60 -14.10 5.80
N TYR A 81 -2.89 -12.97 5.14
CA TYR A 81 -2.24 -12.60 3.90
C TYR A 81 -1.14 -11.58 4.18
N PHE A 82 -1.49 -10.40 4.68
CA PHE A 82 -0.58 -9.28 4.87
C PHE A 82 -0.70 -8.65 6.26
N LYS A 83 0.34 -7.89 6.61
CA LYS A 83 0.40 -7.05 7.80
C LYS A 83 0.39 -5.57 7.42
N LEU A 84 -0.44 -4.78 8.09
CA LEU A 84 -0.49 -3.33 7.99
C LEU A 84 0.11 -2.71 9.24
N GLN A 85 1.05 -1.77 9.07
CA GLN A 85 1.54 -0.85 10.10
C GLN A 85 1.75 0.59 9.58
N PRO A 86 0.84 1.16 8.77
CA PRO A 86 1.00 2.53 8.27
C PRO A 86 0.91 3.55 9.42
N THR A 87 1.80 4.53 9.38
CA THR A 87 1.71 5.74 10.22
C THR A 87 1.25 6.91 9.38
N PHE A 88 0.39 7.76 9.94
CA PHE A 88 -0.16 8.92 9.26
C PHE A 88 -0.25 10.13 10.20
N LEU A 89 -0.21 11.32 9.58
CA LEU A 89 -0.41 12.59 10.27
C LEU A 89 -1.78 13.18 9.93
N PRO A 90 -2.56 13.61 10.94
CA PRO A 90 -3.83 14.30 10.72
C PRO A 90 -3.65 15.56 9.88
N LEU A 91 -4.59 15.79 8.97
CA LEU A 91 -4.67 17.01 8.17
C LEU A 91 -5.29 18.17 8.97
N ASN A 92 -5.22 19.38 8.43
CA ASN A 92 -5.88 20.56 9.00
C ASN A 92 -7.41 20.56 8.85
N SER A 93 -7.97 19.54 8.21
CA SER A 93 -9.40 19.27 8.08
C SER A 93 -9.71 17.84 8.51
N GLU A 94 -10.99 17.57 8.77
CA GLU A 94 -11.44 16.22 9.09
C GLU A 94 -11.11 15.26 7.94
N SER A 95 -10.47 14.13 8.26
CA SER A 95 -9.93 13.16 7.29
C SER A 95 -10.46 11.75 7.56
N LYS A 96 -10.26 10.83 6.61
CA LYS A 96 -10.67 9.42 6.71
C LYS A 96 -9.48 8.49 6.50
N VAL A 97 -9.36 7.48 7.34
CA VAL A 97 -8.48 6.32 7.11
C VAL A 97 -9.36 5.12 6.83
N ILE A 98 -9.39 4.71 5.57
CA ILE A 98 -10.02 3.45 5.19
C ILE A 98 -8.97 2.35 5.41
N ILE A 99 -9.18 1.52 6.42
CA ILE A 99 -8.28 0.44 6.77
C ILE A 99 -8.60 -0.75 5.89
N ASN A 100 -7.83 -0.91 4.83
CA ASN A 100 -7.86 -2.05 3.93
C ASN A 100 -6.46 -2.26 3.33
N LYS A 101 -6.37 -3.17 2.37
CA LYS A 101 -5.14 -3.51 1.66
C LYS A 101 -4.48 -2.32 0.93
N SER A 102 -5.22 -1.27 0.57
CA SER A 102 -4.65 -0.10 -0.11
C SER A 102 -3.71 0.73 0.77
N LEU A 103 -3.63 0.42 2.07
CA LEU A 103 -2.65 1.02 2.97
C LEU A 103 -1.28 0.32 2.96
N MET A 104 -1.11 -0.76 2.19
CA MET A 104 0.19 -1.37 1.97
C MET A 104 1.10 -0.43 1.15
N PRO A 105 2.43 -0.48 1.34
CA PRO A 105 3.37 0.20 0.47
C PRO A 105 3.18 -0.19 -1.01
N THR A 106 3.40 0.75 -1.92
CA THR A 106 3.37 0.51 -3.37
C THR A 106 4.78 0.47 -3.93
N LEU A 107 5.10 -0.55 -4.72
CA LEU A 107 6.30 -0.58 -5.54
C LEU A 107 6.14 0.41 -6.70
N ALA A 108 7.18 1.20 -6.96
CA ALA A 108 7.20 2.07 -8.12
C ALA A 108 7.40 1.23 -9.39
N PRO A 109 6.57 1.41 -10.42
CA PRO A 109 6.85 0.81 -11.72
C PRO A 109 8.10 1.45 -12.32
N GLN A 110 8.98 0.62 -12.86
CA GLN A 110 10.17 1.07 -13.59
C GLN A 110 10.00 0.77 -15.08
N LEU A 111 10.69 1.55 -15.91
CA LEU A 111 10.77 1.25 -17.33
C LEU A 111 11.49 -0.10 -17.54
N PRO A 112 11.12 -0.85 -18.59
CA PRO A 112 11.89 -2.01 -19.01
C PRO A 112 13.36 -1.68 -19.25
N ILE A 113 14.24 -2.53 -18.73
CA ILE A 113 15.69 -2.40 -18.90
C ILE A 113 16.27 -3.67 -19.54
N ASP A 114 17.34 -3.50 -20.31
CA ASP A 114 18.08 -4.62 -20.90
C ASP A 114 18.85 -5.40 -19.81
N ASN A 115 19.14 -6.68 -20.09
CA ASN A 115 19.89 -7.59 -19.22
C ASN A 115 19.28 -7.76 -17.81
N LEU A 116 17.97 -7.57 -17.67
CA LEU A 116 17.25 -7.87 -16.43
C LEU A 116 17.28 -9.38 -16.15
N HIS A 117 17.66 -9.78 -14.94
CA HIS A 117 17.69 -11.17 -14.51
C HIS A 117 17.60 -11.26 -12.98
N SER A 118 17.20 -12.43 -12.47
CA SER A 118 17.16 -12.67 -11.03
C SER A 118 18.53 -12.90 -10.42
N VAL A 119 18.67 -12.53 -9.16
CA VAL A 119 19.83 -12.85 -8.31
C VAL A 119 19.40 -13.58 -7.04
N ASP A 120 20.23 -14.51 -6.58
CA ASP A 120 19.98 -15.32 -5.39
C ASP A 120 20.28 -14.59 -4.08
N GLY A 121 19.79 -15.18 -2.97
CA GLY A 121 20.12 -14.76 -1.61
C GLY A 121 19.22 -13.68 -1.02
N GLY A 122 18.18 -13.26 -1.75
CA GLY A 122 17.19 -12.31 -1.27
C GLY A 122 16.20 -12.89 -0.27
N VAL A 123 15.63 -12.01 0.56
CA VAL A 123 14.59 -12.35 1.53
C VAL A 123 13.28 -12.69 0.80
N SER A 124 12.57 -13.74 1.25
CA SER A 124 11.23 -14.06 0.76
C SER A 124 10.25 -12.96 1.13
N THR A 125 9.43 -12.54 0.17
CA THR A 125 8.44 -11.47 0.28
C THR A 125 7.22 -11.80 -0.60
N TYR A 126 6.22 -10.91 -0.61
CA TYR A 126 5.04 -11.02 -1.47
C TYR A 126 4.84 -9.73 -2.27
N ILE A 127 4.48 -9.89 -3.54
CA ILE A 127 3.93 -8.82 -4.37
C ILE A 127 2.46 -9.11 -4.65
N ASP A 128 1.65 -8.09 -4.46
CA ASP A 128 0.24 -8.09 -4.78
C ASP A 128 0.03 -7.20 -6.01
N PHE A 129 -0.01 -7.83 -7.19
CA PHE A 129 -0.26 -7.15 -8.46
C PHE A 129 -1.73 -6.75 -8.55
N VAL A 130 -1.98 -5.48 -8.85
CA VAL A 130 -3.34 -4.91 -8.97
C VAL A 130 -3.51 -4.35 -10.38
N ASN A 131 -4.42 -4.92 -11.15
CA ASN A 131 -4.72 -4.46 -12.49
C ASN A 131 -5.87 -3.43 -12.45
N ASN A 132 -5.54 -2.14 -12.45
CA ASN A 132 -6.51 -1.05 -12.60
C ASN A 132 -6.65 -0.59 -14.06
N LEU A 133 -6.07 -1.32 -15.02
CA LEU A 133 -6.25 -1.07 -16.45
C LEU A 133 -7.57 -1.66 -16.94
N ASP A 134 -8.00 -1.21 -18.13
CA ASP A 134 -9.14 -1.75 -18.87
C ASP A 134 -8.73 -2.91 -19.81
N THR A 135 -7.51 -3.43 -19.66
CA THR A 135 -7.00 -4.57 -20.42
C THR A 135 -6.38 -5.63 -19.50
N GLU A 136 -6.35 -6.88 -19.97
CA GLU A 136 -5.67 -7.97 -19.26
C GLU A 136 -4.16 -7.69 -19.22
N ILE A 137 -3.57 -7.87 -18.03
CA ILE A 137 -2.11 -7.87 -17.85
C ILE A 137 -1.60 -9.28 -17.59
N LYS A 138 -0.35 -9.52 -17.94
CA LYS A 138 0.37 -10.76 -17.64
C LYS A 138 1.60 -10.45 -16.81
N THR A 139 1.76 -11.17 -15.70
CA THR A 139 2.90 -11.03 -14.81
C THR A 139 3.92 -12.13 -15.07
N HIS A 140 5.17 -11.73 -15.24
CA HIS A 140 6.28 -12.62 -15.54
C HIS A 140 7.38 -12.42 -14.51
N TRP A 141 7.86 -13.51 -13.93
CA TRP A 141 9.14 -13.52 -13.27
C TRP A 141 10.23 -13.55 -14.33
N VAL A 142 11.29 -12.76 -14.16
CA VAL A 142 12.47 -12.84 -15.03
C VAL A 142 13.50 -13.73 -14.33
N ASP A 143 13.74 -14.91 -14.87
CA ASP A 143 14.60 -15.92 -14.26
C ASP A 143 16.08 -15.52 -14.24
N TYR A 144 16.94 -16.42 -13.74
CA TYR A 144 18.37 -16.19 -13.62
C TYR A 144 19.10 -16.06 -14.98
N ASP A 145 18.51 -16.58 -16.06
CA ASP A 145 19.02 -16.43 -17.43
C ASP A 145 18.47 -15.16 -18.12
N GLY A 146 17.60 -14.40 -17.45
CA GLY A 146 16.90 -13.26 -18.04
C GLY A 146 15.68 -13.63 -18.88
N LYS A 147 15.18 -14.87 -18.77
CA LYS A 147 14.00 -15.32 -19.51
C LYS A 147 12.72 -15.10 -18.69
N ARG A 148 11.64 -14.76 -19.40
CA ARG A 148 10.31 -14.59 -18.79
C ARG A 148 9.68 -15.94 -18.47
N VAL A 149 9.26 -16.09 -17.23
CA VAL A 149 8.40 -17.18 -16.75
C VAL A 149 7.04 -16.58 -16.42
N LEU A 150 6.00 -16.93 -17.18
CA LEU A 150 4.63 -16.46 -16.94
C LEU A 150 4.07 -17.10 -15.66
N TYR A 151 3.52 -16.26 -14.78
CA TYR A 151 2.85 -16.73 -13.56
C TYR A 151 1.34 -16.52 -13.58
N SER A 152 0.86 -15.36 -14.04
CA SER A 152 -0.58 -15.08 -14.06
C SER A 152 -1.00 -14.17 -15.19
N SER A 153 -2.21 -14.40 -15.69
CA SER A 153 -3.02 -13.41 -16.40
C SER A 153 -4.00 -12.79 -15.41
N ILE A 154 -4.11 -11.46 -15.38
CA ILE A 154 -4.94 -10.72 -14.43
C ILE A 154 -5.92 -9.87 -15.22
N GLN A 155 -7.22 -10.15 -15.07
CA GLN A 155 -8.28 -9.40 -15.73
C GLN A 155 -8.38 -7.94 -15.23
N PRO A 156 -8.97 -7.03 -16.03
CA PRO A 156 -9.30 -5.68 -15.57
C PRO A 156 -9.98 -5.67 -14.20
N GLY A 157 -9.52 -4.80 -13.30
CA GLY A 157 -10.04 -4.65 -11.93
C GLY A 157 -9.69 -5.79 -10.97
N SER A 158 -8.94 -6.81 -11.41
CA SER A 158 -8.56 -7.95 -10.59
C SER A 158 -7.16 -7.81 -10.01
N SER A 159 -6.80 -8.71 -9.08
CA SER A 159 -5.46 -8.74 -8.49
C SER A 159 -4.93 -10.17 -8.37
N PHE A 160 -3.61 -10.31 -8.30
CA PHE A 160 -2.93 -11.58 -8.11
C PHE A 160 -1.80 -11.40 -7.09
N ARG A 161 -1.75 -12.32 -6.13
CA ARG A 161 -0.73 -12.32 -5.09
C ARG A 161 0.32 -13.38 -5.39
N GLN A 162 1.58 -12.99 -5.33
CA GLN A 162 2.70 -13.85 -5.68
C GLN A 162 3.79 -13.77 -4.62
N GLN A 163 4.16 -14.93 -4.07
CA GLN A 163 5.38 -15.07 -3.28
C GLN A 163 6.60 -14.92 -4.20
N THR A 164 7.62 -14.20 -3.76
CA THR A 164 8.85 -13.95 -4.53
C THR A 164 10.00 -13.65 -3.57
N TYR A 165 11.17 -13.33 -4.12
CA TYR A 165 12.36 -12.95 -3.34
C TYR A 165 12.84 -11.55 -3.75
N VAL A 166 13.44 -10.82 -2.80
CA VAL A 166 14.20 -9.61 -3.13
C VAL A 166 15.28 -9.97 -4.16
N GLY A 167 15.44 -9.14 -5.19
CA GLY A 167 16.35 -9.44 -6.30
C GLY A 167 15.74 -10.29 -7.43
N HIS A 168 14.47 -10.70 -7.33
CA HIS A 168 13.73 -11.32 -8.43
C HIS A 168 12.85 -10.30 -9.14
N PRO A 169 13.28 -9.71 -10.25
CA PRO A 169 12.47 -8.71 -10.95
C PRO A 169 11.27 -9.33 -11.66
N TRP A 170 10.21 -8.54 -11.74
CA TRP A 170 8.94 -8.91 -12.35
C TRP A 170 8.61 -7.97 -13.51
N GLU A 171 8.33 -8.55 -14.68
CA GLU A 171 7.87 -7.81 -15.84
C GLU A 171 6.36 -7.98 -16.04
N VAL A 172 5.69 -6.88 -16.35
CA VAL A 172 4.27 -6.88 -16.68
C VAL A 172 4.10 -6.54 -18.15
N THR A 173 3.35 -7.37 -18.88
CA THR A 173 2.93 -7.08 -20.26
C THR A 173 1.41 -6.94 -20.34
N ILE A 174 0.92 -6.39 -21.45
CA ILE A 174 -0.52 -6.36 -21.78
C ILE A 174 -0.79 -7.29 -22.95
N SER A 175 -2.00 -7.81 -23.08
CA SER A 175 -2.32 -8.81 -24.11
C SER A 175 -2.13 -8.33 -25.55
N SER A 176 -2.07 -7.01 -25.79
CA SER A 176 -1.80 -6.42 -27.11
C SER A 176 -0.32 -6.19 -27.43
N ARG A 177 0.61 -6.38 -26.48
CA ARG A 177 2.05 -6.12 -26.66
C ARG A 177 2.91 -7.22 -26.04
N THR A 178 3.94 -7.67 -26.75
CA THR A 178 4.94 -8.59 -26.20
C THR A 178 6.00 -7.87 -25.36
N SER A 179 6.22 -6.59 -25.62
CA SER A 179 7.09 -5.74 -24.81
C SER A 179 6.44 -5.45 -23.44
N PRO A 180 7.22 -5.49 -22.35
CA PRO A 180 6.75 -5.14 -21.03
C PRO A 180 6.43 -3.65 -20.96
N ILE A 181 5.42 -3.33 -20.15
CA ILE A 181 4.99 -1.96 -19.86
C ILE A 181 5.57 -1.47 -18.53
N ALA A 182 5.96 -2.39 -17.65
CA ALA A 182 6.54 -2.06 -16.35
C ALA A 182 7.42 -3.20 -15.84
N VAL A 183 8.42 -2.83 -15.05
CA VAL A 183 9.23 -3.71 -14.21
C VAL A 183 8.97 -3.36 -12.75
N PHE A 184 8.80 -4.36 -11.90
CA PHE A 184 8.71 -4.22 -10.46
C PHE A 184 9.84 -5.00 -9.78
N HIS A 185 10.49 -4.36 -8.82
CA HIS A 185 11.50 -4.98 -7.97
C HIS A 185 10.91 -5.23 -6.57
N PRO A 186 10.84 -6.49 -6.12
CA PRO A 186 10.37 -6.81 -4.77
C PRO A 186 11.22 -6.12 -3.70
N ALA A 187 10.57 -5.62 -2.66
CA ALA A 187 11.21 -5.07 -1.47
C ALA A 187 11.21 -6.10 -0.32
N GLU A 188 11.96 -5.82 0.74
CA GLU A 188 12.00 -6.64 1.97
C GLU A 188 10.68 -6.64 2.75
N TYR A 189 9.70 -5.86 2.30
CA TYR A 189 8.34 -5.81 2.82
C TYR A 189 7.33 -6.18 1.72
N GLU A 190 6.18 -6.69 2.15
CA GLU A 190 5.07 -6.96 1.24
C GLU A 190 4.51 -5.65 0.66
N ALA A 191 4.23 -5.65 -0.64
CA ALA A 191 3.86 -4.44 -1.33
C ALA A 191 2.86 -4.68 -2.47
N LEU A 192 2.14 -3.62 -2.83
CA LEU A 192 1.32 -3.57 -4.02
C LEU A 192 2.17 -3.23 -5.24
N ALA A 193 1.92 -3.90 -6.36
CA ALA A 193 2.35 -3.45 -7.68
C ALA A 193 1.10 -3.01 -8.45
N VAL A 194 0.80 -1.71 -8.41
CA VAL A 194 -0.42 -1.15 -9.01
C VAL A 194 -0.14 -0.77 -10.46
N LEU A 195 -0.93 -1.32 -11.37
CA LEU A 195 -0.92 -0.99 -12.79
C LEU A 195 -2.13 -0.12 -13.07
N ASP A 196 -1.92 1.17 -13.25
CA ASP A 196 -2.93 2.14 -13.65
C ASP A 196 -2.52 2.87 -14.94
N ARG A 197 -3.36 3.81 -15.38
CA ARG A 197 -3.15 4.52 -16.65
C ARG A 197 -1.86 5.35 -16.67
N ASP A 198 -1.32 5.73 -15.52
CA ASP A 198 -0.09 6.53 -15.44
C ASP A 198 1.16 5.66 -15.65
N VAL A 199 1.03 4.33 -15.52
CA VAL A 199 2.09 3.35 -15.77
C VAL A 199 2.29 3.07 -17.27
N ILE A 200 1.30 3.35 -18.12
CA ILE A 200 1.40 3.13 -19.56
C ILE A 200 2.03 4.38 -20.20
N HIS A 201 3.32 4.31 -20.52
CA HIS A 201 3.99 5.29 -21.40
C HIS A 201 3.87 4.94 -22.88
#